data_AF-A0A517M2G8-F1
#
_entry.id   AF-A0A517M2G8-F1
#
_cell.length_a   1.000
_cell.length_b   1.000
_cell.length_c   1.000
_cell.angle_alpha   90.00
_cell.angle_beta   90.00
_cell.angle_gamma   90.00
#
_symmetry.space_group_name_H-M   'P 1'
#
loop_
_entity.id
_entity.type
_entity.pdbx_description
1 polymer ?
#
loop_
_entity_poly.entity_id
_entity_poly.type
_entity_poly.pdbx_seq_one_letter_code
_entity_poly.pdbx_strand_id
1 'polypeptide(L)'
;MFAVGRILNCPRSVRQSWSIAEVIFTPSRCRLFHQCVTSLQKTECDKLIAIGACSHCSPNAIHPLLLSEPLTLHVALTIAGSDPSGGAGLQADLKTFHAHRVYGTSVVTLLTVQNTQTVDAIEQMNPEFVLAQLDAVLNDIPPTAAKTGALGSAAMIDAVAARASSFSFPLVVDPVMISKHRVPLLDDASIDVLRRELLPHAFLVTPNRMEAARLANIDVDDLESMQTAAQMIHQLGATNVLVKGGQVGSESVDWLFTENEFHRIGGERIDTRNTHGTGCVLSAAITASLAQNMPLVEAVEQAKLYVVNAIRTAPNLGKGYGPVNL
;
A
#
# COMPACT_ATOMS: atom_id res chain seq x y z
N MET A 1 -25.53 -29.90 35.18
CA MET A 1 -26.04 -31.28 35.03
C MET A 1 -26.62 -31.38 33.62
N PHE A 2 -25.79 -31.68 32.62
CA PHE A 2 -26.16 -31.66 31.21
C PHE A 2 -26.34 -33.09 30.70
N ALA A 3 -27.46 -33.31 30.00
CA ALA A 3 -27.92 -34.61 29.55
C ALA A 3 -27.04 -35.18 28.43
N VAL A 4 -26.56 -36.40 28.63
CA VAL A 4 -25.81 -37.19 27.65
C VAL A 4 -26.81 -37.98 26.80
N GLY A 5 -27.08 -37.52 25.58
CA GLY A 5 -27.87 -38.26 24.58
C GLY A 5 -26.98 -39.19 23.76
N ARG A 6 -27.27 -40.50 23.80
CA ARG A 6 -26.53 -41.57 23.09
C ARG A 6 -26.76 -41.50 21.57
N ILE A 7 -25.68 -41.50 20.80
CA ILE A 7 -25.69 -41.76 19.34
C ILE A 7 -25.78 -43.27 19.12
N LEU A 8 -27.00 -43.78 18.86
CA LEU A 8 -27.21 -45.14 18.37
C LEU A 8 -27.81 -45.04 16.96
N ASN A 9 -26.93 -45.01 15.95
CA ASN A 9 -27.11 -45.57 14.58
C ASN A 9 -26.08 -44.98 13.60
N CYS A 10 -24.78 -45.18 13.88
CA CYS A 10 -23.71 -44.90 12.92
C CYS A 10 -23.17 -46.21 12.33
N PRO A 11 -23.05 -46.35 10.99
CA PRO A 11 -22.50 -47.54 10.31
C PRO A 11 -21.11 -47.92 10.83
N ARG A 12 -20.81 -49.23 10.88
CA ARG A 12 -19.55 -49.77 11.43
C ARG A 12 -18.28 -49.24 10.75
N SER A 13 -18.35 -48.71 9.53
CA SER A 13 -17.21 -48.15 8.80
C SER A 13 -16.67 -46.83 9.36
N VAL A 14 -17.43 -46.13 10.22
CA VAL A 14 -17.03 -44.81 10.77
C VAL A 14 -16.49 -44.92 12.21
N ARG A 15 -16.60 -46.09 12.85
CA ARG A 15 -16.21 -46.26 14.27
C ARG A 15 -14.71 -46.48 14.53
N GLN A 16 -13.87 -46.61 13.51
CA GLN A 16 -12.49 -47.07 13.71
C GLN A 16 -11.41 -45.98 13.86
N SER A 17 -11.75 -44.68 13.98
CA SER A 17 -10.69 -43.66 14.08
C SER A 17 -10.97 -42.46 14.98
N TRP A 18 -11.82 -42.60 16.00
CA TRP A 18 -12.15 -41.46 16.88
C TRP A 18 -12.18 -41.88 18.35
N SER A 19 -11.08 -41.63 19.05
CA SER A 19 -11.05 -41.63 20.52
C SER A 19 -11.83 -40.43 21.03
N ILE A 20 -12.73 -40.70 21.97
CA ILE A 20 -13.58 -39.71 22.66
C ILE A 20 -12.68 -38.88 23.58
N ALA A 21 -12.24 -37.70 23.13
CA ALA A 21 -11.80 -36.58 23.97
C ALA A 21 -11.71 -35.30 23.12
N GLU A 22 -12.37 -34.24 23.59
CA GLU A 22 -12.17 -32.83 23.21
C GLU A 22 -12.49 -32.40 21.76
N VAL A 23 -13.77 -32.05 21.52
CA VAL A 23 -14.17 -31.26 20.34
C VAL A 23 -14.16 -29.77 20.74
N ILE A 24 -12.99 -29.15 20.66
CA ILE A 24 -12.82 -27.69 20.65
C ILE A 24 -12.82 -27.24 19.18
N PHE A 25 -13.71 -26.31 18.85
CA PHE A 25 -13.87 -25.77 17.49
C PHE A 25 -12.59 -25.04 17.04
N THR A 26 -11.97 -25.51 15.96
CA THR A 26 -10.91 -24.79 15.22
C THR A 26 -11.28 -24.66 13.73
N PRO A 27 -10.92 -23.54 13.05
CA PRO A 27 -11.33 -23.24 11.67
C PRO A 27 -10.81 -24.21 10.60
N SER A 28 -9.84 -25.06 10.95
CA SER A 28 -9.17 -26.00 10.04
C SER A 28 -9.99 -27.27 9.72
N ARG A 29 -11.13 -27.51 10.39
CA ARG A 29 -12.00 -28.66 10.09
C ARG A 29 -13.27 -28.36 9.29
N CYS A 30 -13.51 -27.10 8.90
CA CYS A 30 -14.60 -26.75 7.99
C CYS A 30 -14.37 -27.26 6.54
N ARG A 31 -13.12 -27.51 6.12
CA ARG A 31 -12.82 -28.00 4.76
C ARG A 31 -13.22 -29.45 4.51
N LEU A 32 -13.23 -30.31 5.54
CA LEU A 32 -13.63 -31.71 5.40
C LEU A 32 -15.15 -31.90 5.41
N PHE A 33 -15.90 -30.99 6.05
CA PHE A 33 -17.37 -30.98 5.96
C PHE A 33 -17.82 -30.53 4.56
N HIS A 34 -17.12 -29.54 3.99
CA HIS A 34 -17.45 -29.01 2.67
C HIS A 34 -17.17 -29.99 1.52
N GLN A 35 -16.17 -30.88 1.66
CA GLN A 35 -15.90 -31.95 0.68
C GLN A 35 -16.93 -33.08 0.71
N CYS A 36 -17.61 -33.29 1.84
CA CYS A 36 -18.65 -34.32 1.98
C CYS A 36 -19.97 -33.88 1.34
N VAL A 37 -20.30 -32.58 1.40
CA VAL A 37 -21.56 -32.04 0.85
C VAL A 37 -21.55 -31.94 -0.68
N THR A 38 -20.38 -31.91 -1.32
CA THR A 38 -20.27 -31.88 -2.79
C THR A 38 -20.38 -33.26 -3.46
N SER A 39 -20.43 -34.36 -2.71
CA SER A 39 -20.52 -35.72 -3.26
C SER A 39 -21.79 -36.50 -2.90
N LEU A 40 -22.71 -35.92 -2.14
CA LEU A 40 -23.97 -36.58 -1.75
C LEU A 40 -25.09 -36.15 -2.71
N GLN A 41 -25.73 -37.13 -3.35
CA GLN A 41 -26.97 -36.86 -4.08
C GLN A 41 -28.03 -36.35 -3.10
N LYS A 42 -28.85 -35.40 -3.56
CA LYS A 42 -29.89 -34.68 -2.78
C LYS A 42 -30.70 -35.56 -1.81
N THR A 43 -30.96 -36.80 -2.20
CA THR A 43 -31.68 -37.83 -1.42
C THR A 43 -30.98 -38.31 -0.14
N GLU A 44 -29.67 -38.14 0.01
CA GLU A 44 -28.94 -38.48 1.25
C GLU A 44 -28.92 -37.33 2.26
N CYS A 45 -28.92 -36.07 1.80
CA CYS A 45 -29.13 -34.91 2.68
C CYS A 45 -30.51 -34.93 3.32
N ASP A 46 -31.55 -35.29 2.56
CA ASP A 46 -32.93 -35.38 3.07
C ASP A 46 -33.08 -36.45 4.16
N LYS A 47 -32.32 -37.56 4.05
CA LYS A 47 -32.27 -38.60 5.08
C LYS A 47 -31.61 -38.10 6.36
N LEU A 48 -30.54 -37.30 6.28
CA LEU A 48 -29.85 -36.75 7.47
C LEU A 48 -30.68 -35.71 8.23
N ILE A 49 -31.51 -34.94 7.51
CA ILE A 49 -32.48 -33.99 8.10
C ILE A 49 -33.60 -34.74 8.84
N ALA A 50 -34.09 -35.86 8.28
CA ALA A 50 -35.20 -36.64 8.86
C ALA A 50 -34.87 -37.35 10.19
N ILE A 51 -33.59 -37.64 10.47
CA ILE A 51 -33.15 -38.29 11.73
C ILE A 51 -32.74 -37.29 12.83
N GLY A 52 -32.95 -35.99 12.63
CA GLY A 52 -32.72 -34.97 13.66
C GLY A 52 -31.25 -34.71 13.99
N ALA A 53 -30.32 -35.05 13.09
CA ALA A 53 -28.88 -34.87 13.28
C ALA A 53 -28.38 -33.44 12.97
N CYS A 54 -29.25 -32.54 12.49
CA CYS A 54 -28.89 -31.17 12.17
C CYS A 54 -29.98 -30.21 12.63
N SER A 55 -29.90 -29.72 13.86
CA SER A 55 -30.84 -28.74 14.43
C SER A 55 -30.63 -27.30 13.93
N HIS A 56 -29.86 -27.10 12.85
CA HIS A 56 -29.54 -25.76 12.31
C HIS A 56 -29.86 -25.55 10.82
N CYS A 57 -30.43 -26.53 10.12
CA CYS A 57 -30.88 -26.32 8.74
C CYS A 57 -32.41 -26.18 8.70
N SER A 58 -32.91 -24.98 8.98
CA SER A 58 -34.22 -24.57 8.47
C SER A 58 -34.06 -24.24 6.98
N PRO A 59 -34.94 -24.73 6.08
CA PRO A 59 -34.87 -24.40 4.65
C PRO A 59 -35.02 -22.88 4.36
N ASN A 60 -35.46 -22.11 5.36
CA ASN A 60 -35.62 -20.65 5.29
C ASN A 60 -34.63 -19.87 6.18
N ALA A 61 -33.59 -20.52 6.73
CA ALA A 61 -32.52 -19.80 7.42
C ALA A 61 -31.56 -19.19 6.38
N ILE A 62 -31.85 -17.96 5.95
CA ILE A 62 -30.84 -17.14 5.29
C ILE A 62 -29.70 -16.98 6.30
N HIS A 63 -28.55 -17.59 6.01
CA HIS A 63 -27.39 -17.52 6.88
C HIS A 63 -27.03 -16.03 7.09
N PRO A 64 -26.94 -15.51 8.33
CA PRO A 64 -26.70 -14.08 8.59
C PRO A 64 -25.35 -13.55 8.08
N LEU A 65 -24.54 -14.40 7.43
CA LEU A 65 -23.22 -14.05 6.87
C LEU A 65 -23.28 -13.54 5.42
N LEU A 66 -24.47 -13.47 4.80
CA LEU A 66 -24.65 -12.99 3.42
C LEU A 66 -25.20 -11.56 3.31
N LEU A 67 -25.39 -10.89 4.44
CA LEU A 67 -25.64 -9.45 4.48
C LEU A 67 -24.41 -8.76 5.07
N SER A 68 -23.27 -8.89 4.40
CA SER A 68 -22.20 -7.92 4.59
C SER A 68 -22.73 -6.59 4.06
N GLU A 69 -22.70 -5.55 4.90
CA GLU A 69 -22.79 -4.15 4.48
C GLU A 69 -22.08 -3.97 3.12
N PRO A 70 -22.62 -3.18 2.17
CA PRO A 70 -21.93 -2.95 0.91
C PRO A 70 -20.51 -2.52 1.22
N LEU A 71 -19.51 -3.28 0.73
CA LEU A 71 -18.11 -2.94 0.90
C LEU A 71 -17.92 -1.52 0.36
N THR A 72 -17.88 -0.52 1.25
CA THR A 72 -17.49 0.84 0.91
C THR A 72 -16.02 0.78 0.56
N LEU A 73 -15.74 0.61 -0.73
CA LEU A 73 -14.40 0.45 -1.25
C LEU A 73 -13.73 1.82 -1.23
N HIS A 74 -12.70 2.00 -0.40
CA HIS A 74 -11.89 3.21 -0.42
C HIS A 74 -11.14 3.30 -1.75
N VAL A 75 -10.93 4.52 -2.25
CA VAL A 75 -10.28 4.77 -3.55
C VAL A 75 -9.03 5.59 -3.31
N ALA A 76 -7.90 5.15 -3.87
CA ALA A 76 -6.66 5.91 -3.90
C ALA A 76 -6.20 6.16 -5.34
N LEU A 77 -5.58 7.31 -5.56
CA LEU A 77 -5.02 7.71 -6.84
C LEU A 77 -3.50 7.80 -6.78
N THR A 78 -2.81 7.31 -7.81
CA THR A 78 -1.39 7.64 -8.06
C THR A 78 -1.23 8.47 -9.34
N ILE A 79 -0.39 9.50 -9.27
CA ILE A 79 0.03 10.34 -10.41
C ILE A 79 1.55 10.14 -10.56
N ALA A 80 1.96 9.21 -11.41
CA ALA A 80 3.34 8.73 -11.43
C ALA A 80 3.78 8.14 -12.78
N GLY A 81 5.09 7.94 -12.92
CA GLY A 81 5.68 7.25 -14.05
C GLY A 81 5.43 5.73 -14.04
N SER A 82 5.46 5.14 -15.23
CA SER A 82 5.35 3.69 -15.43
C SER A 82 6.71 3.02 -15.37
N ASP A 83 6.86 2.03 -14.49
CA ASP A 83 7.95 1.05 -14.48
C ASP A 83 7.47 -0.27 -15.09
N PRO A 84 7.88 -0.61 -16.33
CA PRO A 84 7.41 -1.83 -17.00
C PRO A 84 7.89 -3.12 -16.32
N SER A 85 8.92 -3.07 -15.46
CA SER A 85 9.32 -4.24 -14.65
C SER A 85 8.36 -4.53 -13.50
N GLY A 86 7.50 -3.57 -13.16
CA GLY A 86 6.47 -3.71 -12.14
C GLY A 86 6.97 -3.64 -10.70
N GLY A 87 8.21 -3.18 -10.47
CA GLY A 87 8.83 -3.10 -9.15
C GLY A 87 8.68 -1.74 -8.46
N ALA A 88 8.52 -0.66 -9.24
CA ALA A 88 8.33 0.71 -8.78
C ALA A 88 7.20 1.41 -9.57
N GLY A 89 7.15 2.74 -9.49
CA GLY A 89 6.20 3.55 -10.27
C GLY A 89 4.74 3.24 -9.95
N LEU A 90 3.84 3.59 -10.88
CA LEU A 90 2.41 3.34 -10.72
C LEU A 90 2.08 1.84 -10.55
N GLN A 91 2.92 0.93 -11.07
CA GLN A 91 2.72 -0.50 -10.91
C GLN A 91 2.90 -0.94 -9.46
N ALA A 92 3.92 -0.44 -8.77
CA ALA A 92 4.09 -0.69 -7.34
C ALA A 92 2.94 -0.07 -6.54
N ASP A 93 2.55 1.16 -6.90
CA ASP A 93 1.48 1.87 -6.22
C ASP A 93 0.14 1.12 -6.30
N LEU A 94 -0.27 0.70 -7.51
CA LEU A 94 -1.51 -0.04 -7.71
C LEU A 94 -1.50 -1.41 -7.01
N LYS A 95 -0.37 -2.12 -7.00
CA LYS A 95 -0.22 -3.38 -6.25
C LYS A 95 -0.35 -3.14 -4.74
N THR A 96 0.28 -2.09 -4.23
CA THR A 96 0.20 -1.73 -2.82
C THR A 96 -1.23 -1.33 -2.43
N PHE A 97 -1.92 -0.51 -3.24
CA PHE A 97 -3.32 -0.17 -3.01
C PHE A 97 -4.19 -1.44 -2.95
N HIS A 98 -4.01 -2.35 -3.90
CA HIS A 98 -4.72 -3.62 -3.93
C HIS A 98 -4.46 -4.48 -2.69
N ALA A 99 -3.20 -4.61 -2.26
CA ALA A 99 -2.82 -5.33 -1.06
C ALA A 99 -3.47 -4.76 0.22
N HIS A 100 -3.74 -3.45 0.24
CA HIS A 100 -4.43 -2.76 1.33
C HIS A 100 -5.96 -2.75 1.17
N ARG A 101 -6.52 -3.47 0.18
CA ARG A 101 -7.96 -3.50 -0.13
C ARG A 101 -8.53 -2.11 -0.48
N VAL A 102 -7.71 -1.28 -1.11
CA VAL A 102 -8.07 0.03 -1.66
C VAL A 102 -8.14 -0.08 -3.18
N TYR A 103 -9.18 0.48 -3.79
CA TYR A 103 -9.28 0.57 -5.24
C TYR A 103 -8.26 1.58 -5.77
N GLY A 104 -7.32 1.09 -6.57
CA GLY A 104 -6.29 1.92 -7.16
C GLY A 104 -6.72 2.51 -8.50
N THR A 105 -6.62 3.83 -8.63
CA THR A 105 -6.66 4.56 -9.90
C THR A 105 -5.26 5.12 -10.19
N SER A 106 -4.95 5.36 -11.46
CA SER A 106 -3.64 5.86 -11.87
C SER A 106 -3.71 6.83 -13.04
N VAL A 107 -2.86 7.84 -13.00
CA VAL A 107 -2.60 8.79 -14.07
C VAL A 107 -1.11 8.71 -14.42
N VAL A 108 -0.79 8.43 -15.69
CA VAL A 108 0.61 8.23 -16.11
C VAL A 108 1.25 9.54 -16.53
N THR A 109 2.40 9.87 -15.93
CA THR A 109 3.15 11.11 -16.21
C THR A 109 4.32 10.91 -17.17
N LEU A 110 4.92 9.72 -17.15
CA LEU A 110 6.03 9.34 -18.00
C LEU A 110 6.10 7.83 -18.17
N LEU A 111 6.69 7.39 -19.26
CA LEU A 111 6.98 5.98 -19.52
C LEU A 111 8.49 5.78 -19.44
N THR A 112 8.91 4.65 -18.87
CA THR A 112 10.33 4.27 -18.82
C THR A 112 10.57 3.00 -19.63
N VAL A 113 11.71 2.94 -20.31
CA VAL A 113 12.32 1.68 -20.72
C VAL A 113 13.23 1.27 -19.58
N GLN A 114 12.68 0.50 -18.63
CA GLN A 114 13.36 0.18 -17.37
C GLN A 114 13.27 -1.31 -17.05
N ASN A 115 14.30 -1.84 -16.40
CA ASN A 115 14.28 -3.15 -15.77
C ASN A 115 15.08 -3.14 -14.46
N THR A 116 15.26 -4.31 -13.85
CA THR A 116 16.01 -4.44 -12.58
C THR A 116 17.50 -4.01 -12.66
N GLN A 117 18.05 -3.74 -13.85
CA GLN A 117 19.45 -3.39 -14.07
C GLN A 117 19.65 -1.97 -14.59
N THR A 118 18.72 -1.45 -15.40
CA THR A 118 18.92 -0.18 -16.12
C THR A 118 17.62 0.62 -16.25
N VAL A 119 17.78 1.93 -16.47
CA VAL A 119 16.79 2.80 -17.12
C VAL A 119 17.43 3.27 -18.42
N ASP A 120 16.93 2.77 -19.56
CA ASP A 120 17.54 3.01 -20.87
C ASP A 120 16.94 4.23 -21.58
N ALA A 121 15.66 4.53 -21.32
CA ALA A 121 14.97 5.69 -21.89
C ALA A 121 13.81 6.15 -21.00
N ILE A 122 13.46 7.44 -21.11
CA ILE A 122 12.34 8.08 -20.43
C ILE A 122 11.58 8.90 -21.48
N GLU A 123 10.29 8.65 -21.61
CA GLU A 123 9.37 9.41 -22.44
C GLU A 123 8.40 10.18 -21.54
N GLN A 124 8.47 11.51 -21.56
CA GLN A 124 7.58 12.35 -20.75
C GLN A 124 6.26 12.55 -21.47
N MET A 125 5.14 12.39 -20.77
CA MET A 125 3.83 12.67 -21.35
C MET A 125 3.60 14.19 -21.43
N ASN A 126 2.79 14.60 -22.40
CA ASN A 126 2.34 15.98 -22.50
C ASN A 126 1.50 16.36 -21.26
N PRO A 127 1.78 17.49 -20.57
CA PRO A 127 1.05 17.89 -19.36
C PRO A 127 -0.47 18.05 -19.54
N GLU A 128 -0.93 18.58 -20.67
CA GLU A 128 -2.37 18.73 -20.94
C GLU A 128 -3.05 17.36 -21.05
N PHE A 129 -2.37 16.38 -21.65
CA PHE A 129 -2.87 15.00 -21.73
C PHE A 129 -2.91 14.32 -20.35
N VAL A 130 -1.94 14.61 -19.49
CA VAL A 130 -1.94 14.11 -18.09
C VAL A 130 -3.09 14.73 -17.29
N LEU A 131 -3.35 16.03 -17.45
CA LEU A 131 -4.50 16.68 -16.84
C LEU A 131 -5.82 16.12 -17.35
N ALA A 132 -5.94 15.81 -18.63
CA ALA A 132 -7.14 15.18 -19.17
C ALA A 132 -7.40 13.78 -18.56
N GLN A 133 -6.35 12.98 -18.34
CA GLN A 133 -6.46 11.71 -17.62
C GLN A 133 -6.91 11.92 -16.17
N LEU A 134 -6.28 12.88 -15.48
CA LEU A 134 -6.62 13.22 -14.09
C LEU A 134 -8.08 13.64 -13.97
N ASP A 135 -8.55 14.48 -14.89
CA ASP A 135 -9.94 14.95 -14.91
C ASP A 135 -10.93 13.83 -15.17
N ALA A 136 -10.61 12.92 -16.09
CA ALA A 136 -11.45 11.76 -16.35
C ALA A 136 -11.62 10.90 -15.09
N VAL A 137 -10.54 10.68 -14.32
CA VAL A 137 -10.61 9.91 -13.07
C VAL A 137 -11.37 10.67 -11.98
N LEU A 138 -11.02 11.94 -11.74
CA LEU A 138 -11.64 12.73 -10.67
C LEU A 138 -13.15 12.92 -10.85
N ASN A 139 -13.62 13.01 -12.10
CA ASN A 139 -15.03 13.22 -12.42
C ASN A 139 -15.90 11.95 -12.29
N ASP A 140 -15.30 10.76 -12.35
CA ASP A 140 -16.02 9.48 -12.34
C ASP A 140 -15.81 8.69 -11.04
N ILE A 141 -14.55 8.55 -10.60
CA ILE A 141 -14.16 7.74 -9.44
C ILE A 141 -13.29 8.59 -8.51
N PRO A 142 -13.88 9.56 -7.78
CA PRO A 142 -13.12 10.49 -6.94
C PRO A 142 -12.39 9.72 -5.82
N PRO A 143 -11.07 9.91 -5.65
CA PRO A 143 -10.30 9.27 -4.60
C PRO A 143 -10.54 9.93 -3.24
N THR A 144 -10.25 9.19 -2.16
CA THR A 144 -10.19 9.72 -0.79
C THR A 144 -8.77 10.01 -0.31
N ALA A 145 -7.75 9.60 -1.07
CA ALA A 145 -6.37 10.07 -0.95
C ALA A 145 -5.64 9.91 -2.28
N ALA A 146 -4.62 10.73 -2.52
CA ALA A 146 -3.78 10.62 -3.71
C ALA A 146 -2.30 10.68 -3.37
N LYS A 147 -1.46 10.19 -4.29
CA LYS A 147 -0.02 10.42 -4.26
C LYS A 147 0.55 10.87 -5.60
N THR A 148 1.66 11.58 -5.53
CA THR A 148 2.55 11.78 -6.68
C THR A 148 3.80 10.92 -6.57
N GLY A 149 4.27 10.40 -7.71
CA GLY A 149 5.57 9.76 -7.85
C GLY A 149 6.49 10.58 -8.77
N ALA A 150 7.20 9.91 -9.68
CA ALA A 150 8.03 10.60 -10.67
C ALA A 150 7.17 11.46 -11.62
N LEU A 151 7.42 12.78 -11.65
CA LEU A 151 6.69 13.75 -12.49
C LEU A 151 7.47 14.16 -13.75
N GLY A 152 8.80 14.09 -13.73
CA GLY A 152 9.67 14.19 -14.91
C GLY A 152 10.06 15.60 -15.37
N SER A 153 9.24 16.63 -15.16
CA SER A 153 9.60 18.00 -15.55
C SER A 153 8.87 19.08 -14.75
N ALA A 154 9.45 20.28 -14.71
CA ALA A 154 8.85 21.49 -14.20
C ALA A 154 7.42 21.72 -14.74
N ALA A 155 7.22 21.62 -16.05
CA ALA A 155 5.91 21.81 -16.68
C ALA A 155 4.85 20.81 -16.19
N MET A 156 5.25 19.55 -15.95
CA MET A 156 4.36 18.54 -15.37
C MET A 156 4.04 18.86 -13.90
N ILE A 157 5.05 19.29 -13.14
CA ILE A 157 4.88 19.68 -11.73
C ILE A 157 3.92 20.85 -11.61
N ASP A 158 4.10 21.90 -12.42
CA ASP A 158 3.20 23.06 -12.48
C ASP A 158 1.75 22.65 -12.78
N ALA A 159 1.57 21.80 -13.79
CA ALA A 159 0.25 21.31 -14.17
C ALA A 159 -0.43 20.53 -13.04
N VAL A 160 0.28 19.59 -12.41
CA VAL A 160 -0.23 18.80 -11.28
C VAL A 160 -0.49 19.69 -10.07
N ALA A 161 0.39 20.64 -9.75
CA ALA A 161 0.23 21.60 -8.66
C ALA A 161 -1.03 22.46 -8.83
N ALA A 162 -1.23 23.02 -10.03
CA ALA A 162 -2.42 23.78 -10.36
C ALA A 162 -3.70 22.97 -10.10
N ARG A 163 -3.71 21.68 -10.43
CA ARG A 163 -4.85 20.81 -10.14
C ARG A 163 -4.97 20.47 -8.65
N ALA A 164 -3.85 20.18 -7.99
CA ALA A 164 -3.78 19.83 -6.57
C ALA A 164 -4.36 20.92 -5.65
N SER A 165 -4.31 22.19 -6.06
CA SER A 165 -4.95 23.31 -5.35
C SER A 165 -6.45 23.12 -5.09
N SER A 166 -7.12 22.26 -5.88
CA SER A 166 -8.55 21.96 -5.77
C SER A 166 -8.87 20.65 -5.04
N PHE A 167 -7.85 19.89 -4.61
CA PHE A 167 -8.07 18.62 -3.93
C PHE A 167 -8.67 18.83 -2.53
N SER A 168 -9.72 18.07 -2.24
CA SER A 168 -10.37 18.03 -0.92
C SER A 168 -9.94 16.82 -0.08
N PHE A 169 -8.90 16.12 -0.51
CA PHE A 169 -8.37 14.90 0.10
C PHE A 169 -6.85 15.01 0.26
N PRO A 170 -6.24 14.23 1.17
CA PRO A 170 -4.80 14.29 1.40
C PRO A 170 -3.99 13.88 0.16
N LEU A 171 -2.98 14.71 -0.17
CA LEU A 171 -1.98 14.43 -1.19
C LEU A 171 -0.64 14.05 -0.55
N VAL A 172 -0.16 12.84 -0.83
CA VAL A 172 1.17 12.36 -0.45
C VAL A 172 2.15 12.61 -1.60
N VAL A 173 3.13 13.49 -1.40
CA VAL A 173 4.16 13.78 -2.39
C VAL A 173 5.41 12.94 -2.09
N ASP A 174 5.74 12.00 -2.99
CA ASP A 174 7.04 11.31 -3.02
C ASP A 174 7.94 12.08 -4.00
N PRO A 175 8.91 12.89 -3.52
CA PRO A 175 9.67 13.82 -4.34
C PRO A 175 10.80 13.07 -5.09
N VAL A 176 10.41 12.18 -6.00
CA VAL A 176 11.32 11.29 -6.73
C VAL A 176 12.20 12.11 -7.68
N MET A 177 13.42 12.43 -7.22
CA MET A 177 14.39 13.24 -7.98
C MET A 177 15.36 12.39 -8.81
N ILE A 178 15.68 11.18 -8.34
CA ILE A 178 16.69 10.29 -8.93
C ILE A 178 16.17 8.85 -8.91
N SER A 179 16.36 8.11 -10.00
CA SER A 179 15.98 6.70 -10.08
C SER A 179 16.87 5.81 -9.19
N LYS A 180 16.45 4.58 -8.93
CA LYS A 180 17.27 3.59 -8.20
C LYS A 180 18.63 3.35 -8.87
N HIS A 181 18.68 3.51 -10.19
CA HIS A 181 19.88 3.38 -11.02
C HIS A 181 20.67 4.69 -11.17
N ARG A 182 20.41 5.67 -10.30
CA ARG A 182 21.09 6.98 -10.24
C ARG A 182 20.90 7.86 -11.48
N VAL A 183 19.83 7.63 -12.26
CA VAL A 183 19.47 8.49 -13.39
C VAL A 183 18.67 9.67 -12.84
N PRO A 184 19.10 10.94 -13.05
CA PRO A 184 18.32 12.11 -12.67
C PRO A 184 16.95 12.09 -13.37
N LEU A 185 15.89 12.32 -12.61
CA LEU A 185 14.51 12.42 -13.09
C LEU A 185 13.99 13.87 -13.06
N LEU A 186 14.60 14.72 -12.24
CA LEU A 186 14.34 16.16 -12.16
C LEU A 186 15.68 16.91 -12.23
N ASP A 187 15.69 18.02 -12.97
CA ASP A 187 16.76 19.01 -12.93
C ASP A 187 16.55 20.01 -11.77
N ASP A 188 17.54 20.87 -11.52
CA ASP A 188 17.47 21.86 -10.43
C ASP A 188 16.28 22.80 -10.59
N ALA A 189 15.98 23.24 -11.82
CA ALA A 189 14.83 24.09 -12.10
C ALA A 189 13.50 23.41 -11.73
N SER A 190 13.36 22.11 -12.00
CA SER A 190 12.18 21.34 -11.63
C SER A 190 12.06 21.14 -10.11
N ILE A 191 13.18 21.05 -9.39
CA ILE A 191 13.17 21.00 -7.92
C ILE A 191 12.67 22.34 -7.34
N ASP A 192 13.09 23.47 -7.90
CA ASP A 192 12.60 24.78 -7.47
C ASP A 192 11.08 24.94 -7.70
N VAL A 193 10.59 24.45 -8.83
CA VAL A 193 9.15 24.41 -9.14
C VAL A 193 8.41 23.49 -8.18
N LEU A 194 8.94 22.29 -7.89
CA LEU A 194 8.37 21.38 -6.89
C LEU A 194 8.19 22.06 -5.53
N ARG A 195 9.24 22.76 -5.07
CA ARG A 195 9.26 23.48 -3.79
C ARG A 195 8.21 24.59 -3.73
N ARG A 196 8.10 25.40 -4.79
CA ARG A 196 7.26 26.60 -4.80
C ARG A 196 5.79 26.29 -5.10
N GLU A 197 5.54 25.34 -5.98
CA GLU A 197 4.20 25.14 -6.56
C GLU A 197 3.49 23.90 -5.99
N LEU A 198 4.20 22.76 -5.83
CA LEU A 198 3.54 21.52 -5.39
C LEU A 198 3.55 21.30 -3.88
N LEU A 199 4.66 21.58 -3.20
CA LEU A 199 4.76 21.35 -1.75
C LEU A 199 3.69 22.09 -0.91
N PRO A 200 3.25 23.31 -1.26
CA PRO A 200 2.15 23.97 -0.55
C PRO A 200 0.81 23.21 -0.56
N HIS A 201 0.65 22.23 -1.46
CA HIS A 201 -0.54 21.39 -1.57
C HIS A 201 -0.35 19.99 -0.98
N ALA A 202 0.85 19.68 -0.44
CA ALA A 202 1.15 18.38 0.12
C ALA A 202 0.58 18.24 1.54
N PHE A 203 -0.25 17.22 1.76
CA PHE A 203 -0.59 16.77 3.10
C PHE A 203 0.60 16.09 3.77
N LEU A 204 1.36 15.28 3.01
CA LEU A 204 2.58 14.64 3.48
C LEU A 204 3.63 14.67 2.37
N VAL A 205 4.87 15.07 2.68
CA VAL A 205 6.02 14.91 1.78
C VAL A 205 6.92 13.82 2.36
N THR A 206 7.40 12.90 1.52
CA THR A 206 8.16 11.72 1.97
C THR A 206 9.60 11.66 1.42
N PRO A 207 10.44 12.71 1.55
CA PRO A 207 11.79 12.71 0.98
C PRO A 207 12.70 11.69 1.65
N ASN A 208 13.60 11.07 0.89
CA ASN A 208 14.79 10.43 1.46
C ASN A 208 15.84 11.48 1.86
N ARG A 209 16.91 11.07 2.55
CA ARG A 209 17.95 11.99 3.02
C ARG A 209 18.55 12.91 1.94
N MET A 210 18.81 12.37 0.74
CA MET A 210 19.35 13.15 -0.38
C MET A 210 18.32 14.11 -0.97
N GLU A 211 17.06 13.67 -1.08
CA GLU A 211 15.96 14.53 -1.52
C GLU A 211 15.69 15.64 -0.50
N ALA A 212 15.75 15.32 0.80
CA ALA A 212 15.56 16.27 1.89
C ALA A 212 16.64 17.35 1.89
N ALA A 213 17.90 16.98 1.65
CA ALA A 213 18.99 17.95 1.48
C ALA A 213 18.72 18.96 0.36
N ARG A 214 18.21 18.48 -0.78
CA ARG A 214 17.88 19.33 -1.94
C ARG A 214 16.65 20.20 -1.70
N LEU A 215 15.61 19.66 -1.06
CA LEU A 215 14.40 20.42 -0.73
C LEU A 215 14.66 21.47 0.37
N ALA A 216 15.44 21.14 1.39
CA ALA A 216 15.77 22.06 2.48
C ALA A 216 16.91 23.01 2.12
N ASN A 217 17.70 22.72 1.08
CA ASN A 217 18.92 23.45 0.72
C ASN A 217 19.96 23.47 1.87
N ILE A 218 20.16 22.32 2.51
CA ILE A 218 21.17 22.08 3.56
C ILE A 218 21.78 20.69 3.37
N ASP A 219 22.92 20.43 3.99
CA ASP A 219 23.45 19.07 4.11
C ASP A 219 22.65 18.27 5.16
N VAL A 220 22.44 16.97 4.90
CA VAL A 220 21.68 16.07 5.79
C VAL A 220 22.47 14.78 5.99
N ASP A 221 23.27 14.75 7.04
CA ASP A 221 24.26 13.68 7.30
C ASP A 221 23.97 12.87 8.57
N ASP A 222 23.13 13.40 9.45
CA ASP A 222 22.81 12.81 10.76
C ASP A 222 21.33 12.98 11.14
N LEU A 223 20.96 12.50 12.33
CA LEU A 223 19.57 12.56 12.80
C LEU A 223 19.09 13.99 13.09
N GLU A 224 19.98 14.89 13.52
CA GLU A 224 19.63 16.26 13.88
C GLU A 224 19.41 17.12 12.63
N SER A 225 20.29 16.99 11.64
CA SER A 225 20.12 17.60 10.32
C SER A 225 18.88 17.08 9.60
N MET A 226 18.48 15.82 9.80
CA MET A 226 17.20 15.31 9.29
C MET A 226 15.99 16.04 9.90
N GLN A 227 16.01 16.30 11.20
CA GLN A 227 14.95 17.06 11.87
C GLN A 227 14.90 18.50 11.38
N THR A 228 16.07 19.14 11.24
CA THR A 228 16.20 20.48 10.67
C THR A 228 15.64 20.53 9.26
N ALA A 229 15.99 19.57 8.40
CA ALA A 229 15.47 19.48 7.04
C ALA A 229 13.93 19.32 7.03
N ALA A 230 13.37 18.49 7.92
CA ALA A 230 11.93 18.32 8.02
C ALA A 230 11.20 19.64 8.34
N GLN A 231 11.72 20.42 9.30
CA GLN A 231 11.18 21.73 9.65
C GLN A 231 11.29 22.74 8.49
N MET A 232 12.42 22.77 7.79
CA MET A 232 12.59 23.65 6.63
C MET A 232 11.64 23.29 5.49
N ILE A 233 11.43 22.01 5.23
CA ILE A 233 10.49 21.53 4.20
C ILE A 233 9.05 21.86 4.60
N HIS A 234 8.71 21.75 5.88
CA HIS A 234 7.41 22.20 6.40
C HIS A 234 7.19 23.70 6.17
N GLN A 235 8.23 24.53 6.37
CA GLN A 235 8.18 25.97 6.08
C GLN A 235 7.97 26.30 4.59
N LEU A 236 8.20 25.35 3.67
CA LEU A 236 7.85 25.50 2.25
C LEU A 236 6.36 25.30 1.97
N GLY A 237 5.55 24.94 2.97
CA GLY A 237 4.09 24.81 2.87
C GLY A 237 3.56 23.38 2.98
N ALA A 238 4.43 22.37 3.04
CA ALA A 238 4.01 20.99 3.28
C ALA A 238 3.39 20.83 4.68
N THR A 239 2.20 20.23 4.78
CA THR A 239 1.51 20.10 6.08
C THR A 239 2.31 19.20 7.03
N ASN A 240 2.77 18.04 6.53
CA ASN A 240 3.56 17.06 7.28
C ASN A 240 4.77 16.61 6.47
N VAL A 241 5.85 16.21 7.14
CA VAL A 241 7.10 15.79 6.47
C VAL A 241 7.65 14.51 7.09
N LEU A 242 7.86 13.49 6.27
CA LEU A 242 8.52 12.23 6.64
C LEU A 242 9.90 12.15 5.97
N VAL A 243 10.95 12.47 6.71
CA VAL A 243 12.34 12.33 6.22
C VAL A 243 12.83 10.91 6.45
N LYS A 244 13.03 10.16 5.36
CA LYS A 244 13.49 8.76 5.38
C LYS A 244 15.01 8.72 5.55
N GLY A 245 15.49 8.22 6.69
CA GLY A 245 16.91 8.34 7.06
C GLY A 245 17.82 7.26 6.44
N GLY A 246 17.25 6.14 6.03
CA GLY A 246 18.06 5.05 5.46
C GLY A 246 19.04 4.48 6.49
N GLN A 247 20.35 4.64 6.29
CA GLN A 247 21.38 4.14 7.23
C GLN A 247 21.81 5.23 8.22
N VAL A 248 21.49 5.03 9.50
CA VAL A 248 22.18 5.69 10.62
C VAL A 248 22.48 4.60 11.66
N GLY A 249 23.75 4.18 11.74
CA GLY A 249 24.13 3.03 12.59
C GLY A 249 23.54 1.70 12.11
N SER A 250 22.97 0.91 13.03
CA SER A 250 22.37 -0.41 12.76
C SER A 250 20.86 -0.39 12.49
N GLU A 251 20.19 0.75 12.67
CA GLU A 251 18.74 0.89 12.49
C GLU A 251 18.40 1.71 11.23
N SER A 252 17.19 1.52 10.69
CA SER A 252 16.59 2.46 9.75
C SER A 252 15.63 3.36 10.52
N VAL A 253 16.04 4.61 10.72
CA VAL A 253 15.25 5.62 11.43
C VAL A 253 14.69 6.62 10.42
N ASP A 254 13.39 6.84 10.48
CA ASP A 254 12.73 7.94 9.77
C ASP A 254 12.17 8.93 10.80
N TRP A 255 12.12 10.21 10.43
CA TRP A 255 11.53 11.27 11.26
C TRP A 255 10.26 11.78 10.60
N LEU A 256 9.13 11.64 11.30
CA LEU A 256 7.87 12.27 10.93
C LEU A 256 7.72 13.58 11.74
N PHE A 257 7.59 14.69 11.03
CA PHE A 257 7.23 15.99 11.60
C PHE A 257 5.77 16.29 11.26
N THR A 258 4.93 16.36 12.28
CA THR A 258 3.47 16.60 12.20
C THR A 258 3.04 17.33 13.46
N GLU A 259 2.02 18.21 13.37
CA GLU A 259 1.49 18.94 14.54
C GLU A 259 2.55 19.70 15.37
N ASN A 260 3.65 20.14 14.74
CA ASN A 260 4.83 20.73 15.38
C ASN A 260 5.62 19.79 16.31
N GLU A 261 5.41 18.48 16.22
CA GLU A 261 6.10 17.46 16.99
C GLU A 261 6.87 16.50 16.09
N PHE A 262 7.90 15.87 16.66
CA PHE A 262 8.70 14.85 16.00
C PHE A 262 8.36 13.46 16.51
N HIS A 263 8.01 12.56 15.59
CA HIS A 263 7.81 11.15 15.85
C HIS A 263 8.94 10.34 15.21
N ARG A 264 9.62 9.55 16.04
CA ARG A 264 10.67 8.64 15.59
C ARG A 264 10.04 7.35 15.10
N ILE A 265 10.21 7.04 13.81
CA ILE A 265 9.71 5.80 13.20
C ILE A 265 10.89 4.85 13.01
N GLY A 266 10.96 3.82 13.84
CA GLY A 266 12.01 2.80 13.79
C GLY A 266 11.66 1.65 12.85
N GLY A 267 12.69 0.99 12.30
CA GLY A 267 12.52 -0.24 11.53
C GLY A 267 13.80 -1.05 11.43
N GLU A 268 13.63 -2.37 11.33
CA GLU A 268 14.73 -3.30 11.06
C GLU A 268 15.35 -2.96 9.70
N ARG A 269 16.69 -2.85 9.66
CA ARG A 269 17.42 -2.78 8.40
C ARG A 269 17.73 -4.19 7.90
N ILE A 270 17.22 -4.51 6.72
CA ILE A 270 17.48 -5.79 6.05
C ILE A 270 18.51 -5.55 4.95
N ASP A 271 19.65 -6.24 5.03
CA ASP A 271 20.67 -6.20 3.97
C ASP A 271 20.24 -7.11 2.81
N THR A 272 19.88 -6.49 1.69
CA THR A 272 19.42 -7.21 0.49
C THR A 272 19.57 -6.37 -0.77
N ARG A 273 19.73 -7.04 -1.92
CA ARG A 273 19.65 -6.40 -3.24
C ARG A 273 18.22 -6.03 -3.64
N ASN A 274 17.20 -6.60 -2.99
CA ASN A 274 15.79 -6.41 -3.36
C ASN A 274 15.22 -5.15 -2.71
N THR A 275 15.63 -4.00 -3.23
CA THR A 275 15.22 -2.68 -2.71
C THR A 275 14.67 -1.77 -3.80
N HIS A 276 14.33 -2.33 -4.96
CA HIS A 276 13.68 -1.59 -6.03
C HIS A 276 12.23 -1.29 -5.62
N GLY A 277 11.84 -0.02 -5.75
CA GLY A 277 10.49 0.47 -5.43
C GLY A 277 10.16 0.73 -3.96
N THR A 278 11.07 0.53 -3.00
CA THR A 278 10.77 0.69 -1.56
C THR A 278 10.17 2.06 -1.20
N GLY A 279 10.65 3.14 -1.84
CA GLY A 279 10.09 4.49 -1.65
C GLY A 279 8.66 4.61 -2.15
N CYS A 280 8.40 4.16 -3.39
CA CYS A 280 7.06 4.17 -3.98
C CYS A 280 6.06 3.37 -3.14
N VAL A 281 6.50 2.21 -2.67
CA VAL A 281 5.68 1.30 -1.85
C VAL A 281 5.36 1.91 -0.48
N LEU A 282 6.33 2.58 0.15
CA LEU A 282 6.10 3.28 1.41
C LEU A 282 5.04 4.38 1.24
N SER A 283 5.24 5.28 0.27
CA SER A 283 4.31 6.39 0.04
C SER A 283 2.93 5.88 -0.42
N ALA A 284 2.86 4.80 -1.19
CA ALA A 284 1.60 4.16 -1.57
C ALA A 284 0.87 3.51 -0.39
N ALA A 285 1.58 2.82 0.51
CA ALA A 285 0.98 2.22 1.70
C ALA A 285 0.42 3.31 2.64
N ILE A 286 1.16 4.41 2.84
CA ILE A 286 0.66 5.57 3.60
C ILE A 286 -0.60 6.13 2.94
N THR A 287 -0.58 6.32 1.62
CA THR A 287 -1.74 6.85 0.87
C THR A 287 -2.96 5.93 1.00
N ALA A 288 -2.77 4.61 0.94
CA ALA A 288 -3.85 3.64 1.13
C ALA A 288 -4.45 3.73 2.54
N SER A 289 -3.61 3.84 3.58
CA SER A 289 -4.06 4.02 4.96
C SER A 289 -4.82 5.34 5.15
N LEU A 290 -4.33 6.44 4.54
CA LEU A 290 -5.03 7.73 4.57
C LEU A 290 -6.37 7.68 3.83
N ALA A 291 -6.46 6.95 2.72
CA ALA A 291 -7.73 6.73 2.00
C ALA A 291 -8.79 6.05 2.89
N GLN A 292 -8.34 5.26 3.87
CA GLN A 292 -9.15 4.59 4.90
C GLN A 292 -9.39 5.44 6.16
N ASN A 293 -8.98 6.71 6.15
CA ASN A 293 -9.04 7.64 7.29
C ASN A 293 -8.20 7.22 8.51
N MET A 294 -7.15 6.44 8.31
CA MET A 294 -6.21 6.10 9.39
C MET A 294 -5.44 7.34 9.86
N PRO A 295 -5.24 7.55 11.17
CA PRO A 295 -4.38 8.62 11.68
C PRO A 295 -2.97 8.58 11.09
N LEU A 296 -2.38 9.75 10.82
CA LEU A 296 -1.12 9.85 10.06
C LEU A 296 0.05 9.08 10.70
N VAL A 297 0.26 9.22 12.01
CA VAL A 297 1.36 8.53 12.71
C VAL A 297 1.21 7.02 12.57
N GLU A 298 0.00 6.50 12.82
CA GLU A 298 -0.31 5.08 12.66
C GLU A 298 -0.13 4.62 11.20
N ALA A 299 -0.58 5.42 10.23
CA ALA A 299 -0.42 5.13 8.81
C ALA A 299 1.05 4.99 8.40
N VAL A 300 1.92 5.86 8.91
CA VAL A 300 3.37 5.81 8.65
C VAL A 300 4.02 4.59 9.31
N GLU A 301 3.67 4.28 10.56
CA GLU A 301 4.19 3.10 11.27
C GLU A 301 3.79 1.79 10.56
N GLN A 302 2.51 1.65 10.20
CA GLN A 302 2.02 0.47 9.47
C GLN A 302 2.67 0.34 8.09
N ALA A 303 2.82 1.45 7.36
CA ALA A 303 3.49 1.45 6.07
C ALA A 303 4.97 1.04 6.18
N LYS A 304 5.68 1.51 7.21
CA LYS A 304 7.07 1.10 7.48
C LYS A 304 7.16 -0.41 7.74
N LEU A 305 6.28 -0.95 8.57
CA LEU A 305 6.20 -2.39 8.84
C LEU A 305 5.90 -3.20 7.58
N TYR A 306 4.95 -2.74 6.76
CA TYR A 306 4.62 -3.37 5.48
C TYR A 306 5.85 -3.43 4.55
N VAL A 307 6.56 -2.31 4.38
CA VAL A 307 7.79 -2.26 3.56
C VAL A 307 8.88 -3.20 4.08
N VAL A 308 9.11 -3.23 5.39
CA VAL A 308 10.09 -4.16 5.99
C VAL A 308 9.73 -5.61 5.67
N ASN A 309 8.45 -5.99 5.77
CA ASN A 309 7.99 -7.34 5.44
C ASN A 309 8.07 -7.64 3.93
N ALA A 310 7.75 -6.66 3.09
CA ALA A 310 7.87 -6.75 1.63
C ALA A 310 9.32 -6.99 1.20
N ILE A 311 10.28 -6.33 1.86
CA ILE A 311 11.72 -6.54 1.66
C ILE A 311 12.13 -7.95 2.14
N ARG A 312 11.69 -8.34 3.35
CA ARG A 312 12.03 -9.65 3.95
C ARG A 312 11.59 -10.83 3.10
N THR A 313 10.43 -10.71 2.46
CA THR A 313 9.83 -11.78 1.64
C THR A 313 10.04 -11.59 0.15
N ALA A 314 10.96 -10.71 -0.25
CA ALA A 314 11.18 -10.37 -1.65
C ALA A 314 11.44 -11.61 -2.55
N PRO A 315 10.84 -11.66 -3.75
CA PRO A 315 10.82 -12.87 -4.59
C PRO A 315 12.12 -13.15 -5.35
N ASN A 316 13.18 -12.35 -5.14
CA ASN A 316 14.48 -12.48 -5.79
C ASN A 316 14.43 -12.44 -7.34
N LEU A 317 13.55 -11.62 -7.91
CA LEU A 317 13.39 -11.49 -9.36
C LEU A 317 14.42 -10.55 -9.99
N GLY A 318 14.76 -10.83 -11.26
CA GLY A 318 15.68 -10.03 -12.05
C GLY A 318 17.16 -10.19 -11.67
N LYS A 319 18.02 -9.54 -12.46
CA LYS A 319 19.48 -9.70 -12.40
C LYS A 319 20.21 -8.56 -11.67
N GLY A 320 19.54 -7.44 -11.43
CA GLY A 320 20.08 -6.30 -10.66
C GLY A 320 19.37 -6.10 -9.32
N TYR A 321 18.92 -4.88 -9.07
CA TYR A 321 18.08 -4.55 -7.90
C TYR A 321 16.67 -5.11 -8.10
N GLY A 322 16.34 -6.15 -7.34
CA GLY A 322 15.05 -6.83 -7.43
C GLY A 322 13.92 -6.04 -6.74
N PRO A 323 12.66 -6.28 -7.13
CA PRO A 323 11.50 -5.70 -6.47
C PRO A 323 11.29 -6.31 -5.08
N VAL A 324 10.56 -5.58 -4.23
CA VAL A 324 10.00 -6.11 -2.99
C VAL A 324 8.74 -6.94 -3.26
N ASN A 325 8.26 -7.69 -2.27
CA ASN A 325 7.03 -8.49 -2.37
C ASN A 325 5.79 -7.68 -1.96
N LEU A 326 4.89 -7.38 -2.90
CA LEU A 326 3.74 -6.50 -2.73
C LEU A 326 2.42 -7.25 -2.55
#